data_AF-A0A368H0N6-F1
#
_entry.id   AF-A0A368H0N6-F1
#
_cell.length_a   1.000
_cell.length_b   1.000
_cell.length_c   1.000
_cell.angle_alpha   90.00
_cell.angle_beta   90.00
_cell.angle_gamma   90.00
#
_symmetry.space_group_name_H-M   'P 1'
#
loop_
_entity.id
_entity.type
_entity.pdbx_description
1 polymer ?
#
loop_
_entity_poly.entity_id
_entity_poly.type
_entity_poly.pdbx_seq_one_letter_code
_entity_poly.pdbx_strand_id
1 'polypeptide(L)'
;MSCGKTKCCGPGFASPKEAMKGPREKVLFVTCAHTSPTGNDMLAAIDVDPDSKTFCQILSKVVLPHRGDEIHHSGWNACSSCHDNPSAKRTHMVLPCLNSSRVYIVNVENEQAIRLEKVRERFFSL
;
A
#
# COMPACT_ATOMS: atom_id res chain seq x y z
N MET A 1 -2.60 24.17 -4.79
CA MET A 1 -2.52 25.33 -3.88
C MET A 1 -1.69 24.92 -2.68
N SER A 2 -0.57 25.60 -2.49
CA SER A 2 0.48 25.30 -1.51
C SER A 2 0.01 25.58 -0.08
N CYS A 3 0.03 24.56 0.79
CA CYS A 3 0.05 24.79 2.24
C CYS A 3 1.52 24.78 2.68
N GLY A 4 2.08 25.97 2.81
CA GLY A 4 3.42 26.17 3.32
C GLY A 4 3.48 26.00 4.85
N LYS A 5 4.51 25.26 5.28
CA LYS A 5 5.06 25.15 6.65
C LYS A 5 4.18 24.46 7.71
N THR A 6 4.43 23.16 7.88
CA THR A 6 5.13 22.67 9.09
C THR A 6 5.72 21.29 8.84
N LYS A 7 7.04 21.20 8.99
CA LYS A 7 7.85 19.98 9.10
C LYS A 7 7.61 19.29 10.46
N CYS A 8 6.39 19.35 10.99
CA CYS A 8 6.09 18.99 12.38
C CYS A 8 5.69 17.53 12.54
N CYS A 9 5.18 16.93 11.47
CA CYS A 9 4.23 15.86 11.61
C CYS A 9 4.52 14.76 10.59
N GLY A 10 4.51 13.50 11.07
CA GLY A 10 4.56 12.29 10.27
C GLY A 10 3.27 12.02 9.50
N PRO A 11 3.09 10.80 8.95
CA PRO A 11 2.01 10.50 8.04
C PRO A 11 0.63 10.49 8.73
N GLY A 12 -0.42 10.84 7.98
CA GLY A 12 -1.80 10.78 8.45
C GLY A 12 -2.25 12.01 9.23
N PHE A 13 -3.21 11.83 10.14
CA PHE A 13 -3.95 12.91 10.79
C PHE A 13 -3.97 12.73 12.32
N ALA A 14 -3.97 13.83 13.07
CA ALA A 14 -3.96 13.81 14.54
C ALA A 14 -5.22 13.19 15.17
N SER A 15 -6.35 13.18 14.46
CA SER A 15 -7.61 12.62 14.96
C SER A 15 -8.53 12.18 13.82
N PRO A 16 -9.55 11.35 14.11
CA PRO A 16 -10.59 11.01 13.12
C PRO A 16 -11.30 12.23 12.54
N LYS A 17 -11.57 13.26 13.34
CA LYS A 17 -12.23 14.50 12.89
C LYS A 17 -11.40 15.25 11.85
N GLU A 18 -10.08 15.26 12.00
CA GLU A 18 -9.19 15.86 10.99
C GLU A 18 -9.05 14.97 9.76
N ALA A 19 -9.04 13.63 9.93
CA ALA A 19 -9.02 12.70 8.80
C ALA A 19 -10.24 12.86 7.88
N MET A 20 -11.43 13.15 8.45
CA MET A 20 -12.64 13.42 7.66
C MET A 20 -12.54 14.68 6.78
N LYS A 21 -11.63 15.61 7.09
CA LYS A 21 -11.36 16.81 6.29
C LYS A 21 -10.23 16.60 5.27
N GLY A 22 -9.62 15.42 5.26
CA GLY A 22 -8.54 15.08 4.34
C GLY A 22 -8.97 15.16 2.88
N PRO A 23 -8.00 15.29 1.95
CA PRO A 23 -8.31 15.20 0.53
C PRO A 23 -8.94 13.85 0.21
N ARG A 24 -9.81 13.82 -0.80
CA ARG A 24 -10.30 12.55 -1.36
C ARG A 24 -9.13 11.81 -2.01
N GLU A 25 -9.09 10.50 -1.81
CA GLU A 25 -8.07 9.65 -2.41
C GLU A 25 -8.24 9.61 -3.93
N LYS A 26 -7.10 9.58 -4.63
CA LYS A 26 -7.02 9.52 -6.10
C LYS A 26 -6.53 8.17 -6.62
N VAL A 27 -5.92 7.36 -5.75
CA VAL A 27 -5.43 6.02 -6.07
C VAL A 27 -5.81 5.04 -4.97
N LEU A 28 -6.20 3.83 -5.37
CA LEU A 28 -6.42 2.70 -4.47
C LEU A 28 -5.38 1.60 -4.73
N PHE A 29 -4.81 1.05 -3.66
CA PHE A 29 -3.99 -0.16 -3.73
C PHE A 29 -4.84 -1.37 -3.37
N VAL A 30 -5.03 -2.28 -4.32
CA VAL A 30 -5.95 -3.40 -4.21
C VAL A 30 -5.19 -4.71 -4.25
N THR A 31 -5.42 -5.56 -3.25
CA THR A 31 -4.96 -6.95 -3.23
C THR A 31 -5.78 -7.77 -4.24
N CYS A 32 -5.09 -8.50 -5.10
CA CYS A 32 -5.72 -9.36 -6.10
C CYS A 32 -5.19 -10.79 -5.89
N ALA A 33 -5.86 -11.54 -5.02
CA ALA A 33 -5.61 -12.97 -4.88
C ALA A 33 -6.01 -13.72 -6.16
N HIS A 34 -5.16 -14.64 -6.59
CA HIS A 34 -5.40 -15.45 -7.76
C HIS A 34 -6.22 -16.70 -7.39
N THR A 35 -7.29 -16.98 -8.13
CA THR A 35 -8.18 -18.11 -7.85
C THR A 35 -7.60 -19.47 -8.26
N SER A 36 -6.76 -19.50 -9.29
CA SER A 36 -5.99 -20.70 -9.66
C SER A 36 -4.80 -20.91 -8.72
N PRO A 37 -4.57 -22.14 -8.21
CA PRO A 37 -3.36 -22.50 -7.45
C PRO A 37 -2.05 -22.32 -8.22
N THR A 38 -2.12 -22.26 -9.54
CA THR A 38 -0.94 -22.07 -10.42
C THR A 38 -0.68 -20.61 -10.79
N GLY A 39 -1.59 -19.70 -10.42
CA GLY A 39 -1.44 -18.28 -10.66
C GLY A 39 -0.72 -17.57 -9.53
N ASN A 40 -0.19 -16.39 -9.85
CA ASN A 40 0.43 -15.51 -8.89
C ASN A 40 -0.55 -14.40 -8.51
N ASP A 41 -0.58 -14.09 -7.22
CA ASP A 41 -1.28 -12.93 -6.70
C ASP A 41 -0.63 -11.64 -7.19
N MET A 42 -1.34 -10.52 -7.11
CA MET A 42 -0.78 -9.21 -7.45
C MET A 42 -1.33 -8.08 -6.58
N LEU A 43 -0.52 -7.04 -6.39
CA LEU A 43 -1.00 -5.74 -5.91
C LEU A 43 -1.18 -4.82 -7.11
N ALA A 44 -2.34 -4.16 -7.23
CA ALA A 44 -2.61 -3.19 -8.27
C ALA A 44 -2.82 -1.79 -7.68
N ALA A 45 -2.24 -0.77 -8.32
CA ALA A 45 -2.57 0.63 -8.10
C ALA A 45 -3.64 1.05 -9.12
N ILE A 46 -4.80 1.49 -8.66
CA ILE A 46 -5.96 1.82 -9.48
C ILE A 46 -6.26 3.30 -9.35
N ASP A 47 -6.39 3.99 -10.47
CA ASP A 47 -6.82 5.38 -10.53
C ASP A 47 -8.32 5.50 -10.22
N VAL A 48 -8.65 6.30 -9.21
CA VAL A 48 -10.01 6.60 -8.79
C VAL A 48 -10.32 8.10 -8.79
N ASP A 49 -9.48 8.91 -9.44
CA ASP A 49 -9.75 10.32 -9.66
C ASP A 49 -10.73 10.50 -10.83
N PRO A 50 -11.98 10.98 -10.61
CA PRO A 50 -12.97 11.13 -11.67
C PRO A 50 -12.56 12.14 -12.76
N ASP A 51 -11.62 13.04 -12.45
CA ASP A 51 -11.11 14.03 -13.40
C ASP A 51 -9.92 13.50 -14.23
N SER A 52 -9.44 12.28 -13.94
CA SER A 52 -8.30 11.67 -14.63
C SER A 52 -8.69 11.03 -15.96
N LYS A 53 -7.80 11.12 -16.95
CA LYS A 53 -7.93 10.41 -18.24
C LYS A 53 -7.87 8.89 -18.08
N THR A 54 -7.30 8.41 -16.98
CA THR A 54 -7.14 6.98 -16.66
C THR A 54 -8.09 6.52 -15.56
N PHE A 55 -9.16 7.28 -15.27
CA PHE A 55 -10.16 6.90 -14.27
C PHE A 55 -10.65 5.45 -14.44
N CYS A 56 -10.69 4.70 -13.34
CA CYS A 56 -11.01 3.27 -13.27
C CYS A 56 -10.05 2.34 -14.03
N GLN A 57 -8.80 2.76 -14.28
CA GLN A 57 -7.76 1.92 -14.89
C GLN A 57 -6.65 1.58 -13.89
N ILE A 58 -5.93 0.48 -14.17
CA ILE A 58 -4.74 0.09 -13.43
C ILE A 58 -3.59 0.99 -13.89
N LEU A 59 -3.02 1.78 -12.98
CA LEU A 59 -1.84 2.62 -13.22
C LEU A 59 -0.56 1.78 -13.28
N SER A 60 -0.39 0.89 -12.31
CA SER A 60 0.72 -0.06 -12.25
C SER A 60 0.34 -1.27 -11.39
N LYS A 61 1.11 -2.35 -11.51
CA LYS A 61 0.91 -3.56 -10.72
C LYS A 61 2.21 -4.29 -10.45
N VAL A 62 2.25 -5.01 -9.34
CA VAL A 62 3.32 -5.96 -9.01
C VAL A 62 2.69 -7.34 -8.93
N VAL A 63 3.12 -8.23 -9.83
CA VAL A 63 2.82 -9.67 -9.75
C VAL A 63 3.80 -10.28 -8.77
N LEU A 64 3.30 -10.97 -7.75
CA LEU A 64 4.12 -11.59 -6.72
C LEU A 64 4.84 -12.82 -7.29
N PRO A 65 6.05 -13.13 -6.81
CA PRO A 65 6.87 -14.19 -7.41
C PRO A 65 6.41 -15.61 -7.06
N HIS A 66 5.67 -15.79 -5.97
CA HIS A 66 5.23 -17.12 -5.51
C HIS A 66 3.74 -17.36 -5.74
N ARG A 67 3.42 -18.64 -5.95
CA ARG A 67 2.06 -19.14 -6.19
C ARG A 67 1.42 -19.59 -4.87
N GLY A 68 0.09 -19.51 -4.82
CA GLY A 68 -0.71 -20.05 -3.71
C GLY A 68 -0.52 -19.33 -2.37
N ASP A 69 -0.15 -18.05 -2.39
CA ASP A 69 0.03 -17.24 -1.18
C ASP A 69 -1.28 -16.74 -0.58
N GLU A 70 -2.22 -16.33 -1.43
CA GLU A 70 -3.47 -15.68 -1.06
C GLU A 70 -3.24 -14.42 -0.21
N ILE A 71 -2.77 -13.34 -0.84
CA ILE A 71 -2.82 -12.01 -0.23
C ILE A 71 -4.27 -11.59 -0.03
N HIS A 72 -4.64 -11.28 1.21
CA HIS A 72 -6.03 -11.00 1.55
C HIS A 72 -6.17 -9.60 2.16
N HIS A 73 -5.75 -9.44 3.41
CA HIS A 73 -5.63 -8.14 4.05
C HIS A 73 -4.25 -7.53 3.80
N SER A 74 -4.21 -6.20 3.82
CA SER A 74 -2.98 -5.44 3.68
C SER A 74 -3.01 -4.20 4.55
N GLY A 75 -1.84 -3.62 4.80
CA GLY A 75 -1.73 -2.42 5.61
C GLY A 75 -0.50 -1.59 5.26
N TRP A 76 -0.50 -0.36 5.74
CA TRP A 76 0.61 0.58 5.56
C TRP A 76 1.73 0.31 6.55
N ASN A 77 2.98 0.53 6.13
CA ASN A 77 4.13 0.51 7.04
C ASN A 77 4.09 1.62 8.10
N ALA A 78 3.43 2.74 7.81
CA ALA A 78 3.21 3.84 8.75
C ALA A 78 1.87 4.55 8.46
N CYS A 79 1.16 4.95 9.51
CA CYS A 79 -0.15 5.60 9.41
C CYS A 79 -0.29 6.72 10.45
N SER A 80 -1.52 7.17 10.72
CA SER A 80 -1.80 8.26 11.68
C SER A 80 -1.27 8.01 13.10
N SER A 81 -1.00 6.76 13.49
CA SER A 81 -0.32 6.46 14.77
C SER A 81 1.11 7.00 14.84
N CYS A 82 1.69 7.38 13.69
CA CYS A 82 2.99 8.03 13.57
C CYS A 82 2.87 9.54 13.32
N HIS A 83 1.71 10.16 13.58
CA HIS A 83 1.46 11.57 13.27
C HIS A 83 2.50 12.52 13.90
N ASP A 84 2.96 12.24 15.12
CA ASP A 84 3.97 13.07 15.79
C ASP A 84 5.42 12.66 15.47
N ASN A 85 5.62 11.70 14.55
CA ASN A 85 6.94 11.23 14.14
C ASN A 85 7.29 11.69 12.71
N PRO A 86 8.02 12.81 12.54
CA PRO A 86 8.36 13.35 11.22
C PRO A 86 9.35 12.47 10.43
N SER A 87 10.00 11.49 11.06
CA SER A 87 10.88 10.55 10.37
C SER A 87 10.13 9.39 9.70
N ALA A 88 8.89 9.13 10.14
CA ALA A 88 8.06 8.08 9.57
C ALA A 88 7.53 8.50 8.19
N LYS A 89 7.42 7.54 7.27
CA LYS A 89 6.83 7.77 5.94
C LYS A 89 5.90 6.62 5.58
N ARG A 90 4.73 6.95 5.03
CA ARG A 90 3.77 6.00 4.47
C ARG A 90 4.13 5.74 3.02
N THR A 91 4.93 4.70 2.77
CA THR A 91 5.58 4.49 1.47
C THR A 91 5.54 3.05 1.01
N HIS A 92 5.15 2.13 1.89
CA HIS A 92 5.09 0.71 1.59
C HIS A 92 3.77 0.09 2.01
N MET A 93 3.27 -0.81 1.17
CA MET A 93 2.20 -1.75 1.49
C MET A 93 2.82 -3.04 2.02
N VAL A 94 2.34 -3.49 3.17
CA VAL A 94 2.69 -4.75 3.83
C VAL A 94 1.59 -5.76 3.50
N LEU A 95 1.97 -6.83 2.80
CA LEU A 95 1.05 -7.86 2.29
C LEU A 95 1.38 -9.21 2.94
N PRO A 96 0.79 -9.52 4.10
CA PRO A 96 0.81 -10.87 4.64
C PRO A 96 -0.02 -11.81 3.77
N CYS A 97 0.42 -13.06 3.68
CA CYS A 97 -0.23 -14.10 2.89
C CYS A 97 -1.06 -15.00 3.81
N LEU A 98 -2.26 -15.40 3.39
CA LEU A 98 -3.15 -16.24 4.18
C LEU A 98 -2.71 -17.71 4.16
N ASN A 99 -2.27 -18.20 3.00
CA ASN A 99 -1.93 -19.61 2.79
C ASN A 99 -0.44 -19.91 2.96
N SER A 100 0.37 -18.90 3.29
CA SER A 100 1.80 -19.08 3.56
C SER A 100 2.27 -18.20 4.71
N SER A 101 3.51 -18.40 5.16
CA SER A 101 4.14 -17.53 6.16
C SER A 101 4.94 -16.39 5.54
N ARG A 102 4.67 -16.05 4.28
CA ARG A 102 5.37 -14.96 3.56
C ARG A 102 4.71 -13.61 3.84
N VAL A 103 5.55 -12.59 3.89
CA VAL A 103 5.14 -11.18 3.90
C VAL A 103 5.88 -10.44 2.80
N TYR A 104 5.12 -9.82 1.91
CA TYR A 104 5.66 -8.95 0.86
C TYR A 104 5.62 -7.50 1.31
N ILE A 105 6.68 -6.77 0.99
CA ILE A 105 6.79 -5.33 1.21
C ILE A 105 6.91 -4.70 -0.17
N VAL A 106 5.88 -3.95 -0.58
CA VAL A 106 5.81 -3.30 -1.89
C VAL A 106 5.97 -1.80 -1.69
N ASN A 107 6.95 -1.19 -2.34
CA ASN A 107 7.10 0.26 -2.37
C ASN A 107 6.05 0.85 -3.31
N VAL A 108 5.31 1.84 -2.82
CA VAL A 108 4.21 2.49 -3.52
C VAL A 108 4.35 4.02 -3.55
N GLU A 109 5.56 4.56 -3.35
CA GLU A 109 5.81 6.02 -3.41
C GLU A 109 5.49 6.62 -4.78
N ASN A 110 5.65 5.81 -5.83
CA ASN A 110 5.29 6.15 -7.20
C ASN A 110 4.18 5.19 -7.66
N GLU A 111 2.95 5.69 -7.71
CA GLU A 111 1.74 4.93 -8.08
C GLU A 111 1.78 4.39 -9.51
N GLN A 112 2.57 5.01 -10.38
CA GLN A 112 2.78 4.61 -11.78
C GLN A 112 3.91 3.57 -11.93
N ALA A 113 4.67 3.31 -10.86
CA ALA A 113 5.80 2.38 -10.86
C ALA A 113 5.97 1.69 -9.49
N ILE A 114 4.90 1.09 -8.97
CA ILE A 114 5.00 0.31 -7.73
C ILE A 114 5.91 -0.90 -7.95
N ARG A 115 6.65 -1.31 -6.92
CA ARG A 115 7.68 -2.35 -7.05
C ARG A 115 7.84 -3.15 -5.77
N LEU A 116 8.09 -4.45 -5.93
CA LEU A 116 8.43 -5.32 -4.81
C LEU A 116 9.78 -4.89 -4.23
N GLU A 117 9.79 -4.46 -2.98
CA GLU A 117 11.02 -4.09 -2.25
C GLU A 117 11.62 -5.31 -1.56
N LYS A 118 10.76 -6.14 -0.96
CA LYS A 118 11.23 -7.20 -0.07
C LYS A 118 10.24 -8.32 0.09
N VAL A 119 10.77 -9.53 0.25
CA VAL A 119 10.03 -10.71 0.70
C VAL A 119 10.63 -11.16 2.02
N ARG A 120 9.78 -11.45 3.00
CA ARG A 120 10.20 -12.09 4.26
C ARG A 120 9.48 -13.42 4.40
N GLU A 121 10.27 -14.46 4.65
CA GLU A 121 9.80 -15.80 4.94
C GLU A 121 10.44 -16.22 6.26
N ARG A 122 9.65 -16.83 7.16
CA ARG A 122 10.03 -17.23 8.54
C ARG A 122 10.47 -16.06 9.44
N PHE A 123 9.58 -15.63 10.32
CA PHE A 123 9.91 -14.70 11.42
C PHE A 123 10.65 -15.38 12.58
N PHE A 124 10.69 -16.71 12.61
CA PHE A 124 11.38 -17.48 13.64
C PHE A 124 12.38 -18.45 12.99
N SER A 125 13.67 -18.19 13.18
CA SER A 125 14.64 -19.27 13.27
C SER A 125 14.67 -19.69 14.74
N LEU A 126 14.08 -20.84 15.06
CA LEU A 126 14.44 -21.57 16.27
C LEU A 126 15.70 -22.39 15.98
#